data_AF-A0A2P7B3S7-F1
#
_entry.id   AF-A0A2P7B3S7-F1
#
_cell.length_a   1.000
_cell.length_b   1.000
_cell.length_c   1.000
_cell.angle_alpha   90.00
_cell.angle_beta   90.00
_cell.angle_gamma   90.00
#
_symmetry.space_group_name_H-M   'P 1'
#
loop_
_entity.id
_entity.type
_entity.pdbx_description
1 polymer ?
#
loop_
_entity_poly.entity_id
_entity_poly.type
_entity_poly.pdbx_seq_one_letter_code
_entity_poly.pdbx_strand_id
1 'polypeptide(L)'
;MASHLEDSFEGPIATVQNERVDRTTLIGLQVESTSLQNEMLLKEANLEDYFKRIKDLEAELSTQQGALIARSSNELRDAEVRLSLATYSAANERTDSERKLRLVSKGVLPGTKDELLNKIKLEDAKVEAARLKVVMSSDDLGFAQRGIYVGDNNQYLQNLQNEIRARRADVSQISMQIASIKTRLAELQSLTGAEKRRIDKMVRADVAITKSEKIYKTVAQVGKQVNAGDTLAQSVDCSEAFVVAIFSERQAQALSVGSRVVIESSAWKAPVLGLVSRLLPRTTDRVDLDFAIPFPPTERRELYAFIVPEKSDKNNTGNFCSVGTWVEVTRQNDWAEKTLSYVDEATTALTREVKELKVTLVAAGSRIAGGRAYASSPANAAEPKRTSHIADPQIVDGKTATLGAVKNRRCPHGKCQASDYLFEPRLEGKPHPFRDVRMIAENGAQVVFDTRWN
;
A
#
# COMPACT_ATOMS: atom_id res chain seq x y z
N MET A 1 40.22 27.55 -23.71
CA MET A 1 40.36 27.57 -22.24
C MET A 1 38.97 27.66 -21.62
N ALA A 2 38.38 26.52 -21.28
CA ALA A 2 37.20 26.43 -20.45
C ALA A 2 37.42 25.20 -19.55
N SER A 3 37.84 25.46 -18.31
CA SER A 3 37.99 24.46 -17.27
C SER A 3 36.60 24.00 -16.86
N HIS A 4 36.18 22.83 -17.36
CA HIS A 4 35.03 22.13 -16.83
C HIS A 4 35.37 21.64 -15.42
N LEU A 5 34.80 22.31 -14.42
CA LEU A 5 34.72 21.80 -13.06
C LEU A 5 33.93 20.49 -13.09
N GLU A 6 34.64 19.38 -12.87
CA GLU A 6 34.05 18.07 -12.62
C GLU A 6 33.53 18.03 -11.17
N ASP A 7 32.45 18.75 -10.91
CA ASP A 7 31.76 18.65 -9.64
C ASP A 7 30.87 17.40 -9.64
N SER A 8 31.08 16.55 -8.63
CA SER A 8 30.23 15.42 -8.31
C SER A 8 28.86 15.95 -7.85
N PHE A 9 27.96 16.17 -8.80
CA PHE A 9 26.69 16.84 -8.52
C PHE A 9 25.68 15.88 -7.89
N GLU A 10 25.39 16.06 -6.60
CA GLU A 10 24.28 15.40 -5.92
C GLU A 10 23.05 16.34 -6.01
N GLY A 11 22.33 16.27 -7.12
CA GLY A 11 21.17 17.13 -7.38
C GLY A 11 20.41 16.79 -8.67
N PRO A 12 19.21 17.35 -8.87
CA PRO A 12 18.48 17.19 -10.12
C PRO A 12 19.25 17.84 -11.26
N ILE A 13 19.43 17.11 -12.35
CA ILE A 13 20.31 17.48 -13.47
C ILE A 13 19.56 18.28 -14.51
N ALA A 14 18.28 17.97 -14.67
CA ALA A 14 17.37 18.75 -15.46
C ALA A 14 16.03 18.79 -14.73
N THR A 15 15.44 19.98 -14.70
CA THR A 15 14.06 20.17 -14.25
C THR A 15 13.22 20.46 -15.48
N VAL A 16 12.31 19.56 -15.82
CA VAL A 16 11.34 19.78 -16.90
C VAL A 16 10.10 20.41 -16.28
N GLN A 17 9.72 21.59 -16.77
CA GLN A 17 8.52 22.29 -16.34
C GLN A 17 7.48 22.27 -17.46
N ASN A 18 6.24 21.96 -17.12
CA ASN A 18 5.10 22.05 -18.02
C ASN A 18 4.09 23.06 -17.47
N GLU A 19 4.01 24.22 -18.10
CA GLU A 19 3.06 25.27 -17.74
C GLU A 19 1.63 24.99 -18.26
N ARG A 20 1.48 24.12 -19.27
CA ARG A 20 0.22 23.85 -19.96
C ARG A 20 -0.48 22.59 -19.44
N VAL A 21 -0.28 22.24 -18.18
CA VAL A 21 -0.94 21.10 -17.56
C VAL A 21 -2.43 21.40 -17.40
N ASP A 22 -3.27 20.45 -17.82
CA ASP A 22 -4.71 20.52 -17.64
C ASP A 22 -5.08 20.43 -16.14
N ARG A 23 -5.81 21.44 -15.66
CA ARG A 23 -6.30 21.55 -14.28
C ARG A 23 -7.83 21.53 -14.21
N THR A 24 -8.52 21.31 -15.33
CA THR A 24 -9.99 21.36 -15.40
C THR A 24 -10.65 20.34 -14.48
N THR A 25 -10.13 19.12 -14.42
CA THR A 25 -10.52 18.05 -13.51
C THR A 25 -10.39 18.46 -12.04
N LEU A 26 -9.24 19.02 -11.66
CA LEU A 26 -8.99 19.49 -10.30
C LEU A 26 -9.96 20.60 -9.89
N ILE A 27 -10.17 21.58 -10.77
CA ILE A 27 -11.10 22.67 -10.54
C ILE A 27 -12.52 22.13 -10.40
N GLY A 28 -12.94 21.20 -11.26
CA GLY A 28 -14.24 20.53 -11.18
C GLY A 28 -14.48 19.85 -9.84
N LEU A 29 -13.50 19.05 -9.37
CA LEU A 29 -13.57 18.39 -8.06
C LEU A 29 -13.65 19.39 -6.89
N GLN A 30 -12.92 20.51 -6.97
CA GLN A 30 -12.96 21.57 -5.96
C GLN A 30 -14.30 22.30 -5.92
N VAL A 31 -14.88 22.58 -7.08
CA VAL A 31 -16.22 23.20 -7.19
C VAL A 31 -17.27 22.25 -6.62
N GLU A 32 -17.24 20.96 -6.97
CA GLU A 32 -18.16 19.96 -6.41
C GLU A 32 -18.01 19.86 -4.88
N SER A 33 -16.77 19.81 -4.39
CA SER A 33 -16.50 19.80 -2.94
C SER A 33 -17.03 21.04 -2.23
N THR A 34 -16.88 22.23 -2.82
CA THR A 34 -17.37 23.48 -2.23
C THR A 34 -18.90 23.52 -2.23
N SER A 35 -19.52 23.06 -3.32
CA SER A 35 -20.98 22.94 -3.43
C SER A 35 -21.55 22.02 -2.35
N LEU A 36 -20.97 20.83 -2.16
CA LEU A 36 -21.40 19.88 -1.13
C LEU A 36 -21.14 20.39 0.30
N GLN A 37 -20.06 21.16 0.52
CA GLN A 37 -19.84 21.83 1.81
C GLN A 37 -20.94 22.84 2.11
N ASN A 38 -21.33 23.66 1.14
CA ASN A 38 -22.41 24.62 1.30
C ASN A 38 -23.76 23.91 1.54
N GLU A 39 -24.03 22.82 0.83
CA GLU A 39 -25.22 21.99 1.06
C GLU A 39 -25.21 21.38 2.47
N MET A 40 -24.07 20.89 2.94
CA MET A 40 -23.93 20.35 4.30
C MET A 40 -24.22 21.41 5.36
N LEU A 41 -23.66 22.62 5.22
CA LEU A 41 -23.90 23.74 6.14
C LEU A 41 -25.38 24.13 6.18
N LEU A 42 -26.05 24.18 5.01
CA LEU A 42 -27.48 24.43 4.93
C LEU A 42 -28.29 23.35 5.67
N LYS A 43 -27.94 22.07 5.49
CA LYS A 43 -28.62 20.97 6.18
C LYS A 43 -28.36 20.97 7.69
N GLU A 44 -27.16 21.34 8.13
CA GLU A 44 -26.84 21.49 9.55
C GLU A 44 -27.66 22.62 10.20
N ALA A 45 -27.81 23.76 9.52
CA ALA A 45 -28.67 24.84 9.97
C ALA A 45 -30.15 24.41 10.05
N ASN A 46 -30.66 23.71 9.03
CA ASN A 46 -32.02 23.17 9.05
C ASN A 46 -32.23 22.17 10.20
N LEU A 47 -31.23 21.35 10.50
CA LEU A 47 -31.28 20.39 11.60
C LEU A 47 -31.43 21.10 12.95
N GLU A 48 -30.66 22.18 13.17
CA GLU A 48 -30.80 23.02 14.37
C GLU A 48 -32.21 23.64 14.47
N ASP A 49 -32.75 24.13 13.36
CA ASP A 49 -34.11 24.68 13.31
C ASP A 49 -35.17 23.62 13.67
N TYR A 50 -35.05 22.40 13.14
CA TYR A 50 -35.94 21.30 13.50
C TYR A 50 -35.86 20.93 14.98
N PHE A 51 -34.67 20.94 15.59
CA PHE A 51 -34.56 20.69 17.03
C PHE A 51 -35.25 21.76 17.87
N LYS A 52 -35.10 23.04 17.49
CA LYS A 52 -35.83 24.14 18.14
C LYS A 52 -37.33 23.94 18.00
N ARG A 53 -37.80 23.65 16.78
CA ARG A 53 -39.22 23.41 16.51
C ARG A 53 -39.80 22.24 17.29
N ILE A 54 -39.07 21.13 17.41
CA ILE A 54 -39.49 19.97 18.21
C ILE A 54 -39.64 20.37 19.68
N LYS A 55 -38.66 21.11 20.22
CA LYS A 55 -38.70 21.58 21.61
C LYS A 55 -39.90 22.49 21.87
N ASP A 56 -40.20 23.39 20.94
CA ASP A 56 -41.36 24.29 21.04
C ASP A 56 -42.67 23.51 21.01
N LEU A 57 -42.80 22.53 20.10
CA LEU A 57 -43.97 21.66 20.01
C LEU A 57 -44.13 20.79 21.26
N GLU A 58 -43.04 20.31 21.86
CA GLU A 58 -43.08 19.54 23.12
C GLU A 58 -43.52 20.41 24.30
N ALA A 59 -43.07 21.67 24.36
CA ALA A 59 -43.50 22.63 25.36
C ALA A 59 -45.00 22.95 25.20
N GLU A 60 -45.46 23.20 23.96
CA GLU A 60 -46.86 23.42 23.64
C GLU A 60 -47.72 22.21 24.01
N LEU A 61 -47.28 21.01 23.63
CA LEU A 61 -47.95 19.76 24.00
C LEU A 61 -48.09 19.65 25.52
N SER A 62 -47.01 19.82 26.29
CA SER A 62 -47.06 19.72 27.75
C SER A 62 -48.02 20.72 28.40
N THR A 63 -48.08 21.94 27.87
CA THR A 63 -48.97 23.01 28.35
C THR A 63 -50.43 22.63 28.11
N GLN A 64 -50.76 22.15 26.91
CA GLN A 64 -52.11 21.75 26.53
C GLN A 64 -52.57 20.50 27.29
N GLN A 65 -51.66 19.55 27.54
CA GLN A 65 -51.92 18.38 28.38
C GLN A 65 -52.26 18.79 29.83
N GLY A 66 -51.49 19.71 30.41
CA GLY A 66 -51.77 20.25 31.73
C GLY A 66 -53.15 20.93 31.80
N ALA A 67 -53.50 21.73 30.79
CA ALA A 67 -54.80 22.38 30.70
C ALA A 67 -55.96 21.37 30.58
N LEU A 68 -55.78 20.32 29.78
CA LEU A 68 -56.78 19.26 29.64
C LEU A 68 -56.98 18.49 30.95
N ILE A 69 -55.90 18.10 31.64
CA ILE A 69 -56.00 17.41 32.93
C ILE A 69 -56.70 18.29 33.96
N ALA A 70 -56.36 19.58 34.02
CA ALA A 70 -57.03 20.53 34.91
C ALA A 70 -58.53 20.62 34.60
N ARG A 71 -58.90 20.74 33.33
CA ARG A 71 -60.30 20.77 32.89
C ARG A 71 -61.04 19.48 33.26
N SER A 72 -60.51 18.31 32.91
CA SER A 72 -61.12 17.01 33.21
C SER A 72 -61.25 16.79 34.72
N SER A 73 -60.30 17.26 35.53
CA SER A 73 -60.40 17.19 36.99
C SER A 73 -61.54 18.05 37.55
N ASN A 74 -61.77 19.24 36.96
CA ASN A 74 -62.88 20.11 37.33
C ASN A 74 -64.23 19.51 36.90
N GLU A 75 -64.29 18.87 35.73
CA GLU A 75 -65.48 18.18 35.24
C GLU A 75 -65.85 16.98 36.13
N LEU A 76 -64.86 16.21 36.61
CA LEU A 76 -65.09 15.15 37.60
C LEU A 76 -65.64 15.72 38.90
N ARG A 77 -65.06 16.80 39.42
CA ARG A 77 -65.54 17.46 40.64
C ARG A 77 -66.98 17.98 40.50
N ASP A 78 -67.34 18.56 39.35
CA ASP A 78 -68.72 18.97 39.07
C ASP A 78 -69.68 17.76 39.03
N ALA A 79 -69.27 16.65 38.41
CA ALA A 79 -70.05 15.42 38.37
C ALA A 79 -70.27 14.82 39.77
N GLU A 80 -69.25 14.81 40.63
CA GLU A 80 -69.35 14.36 42.03
C GLU A 80 -70.32 15.23 42.84
N VAL A 81 -70.26 16.55 42.68
CA VAL A 81 -71.19 17.48 43.33
C VAL A 81 -72.62 17.22 42.84
N ARG A 82 -72.83 17.04 41.53
CA ARG A 82 -74.16 16.71 40.97
C ARG A 82 -74.68 15.37 41.48
N LEU A 83 -73.83 14.36 41.62
CA LEU A 83 -74.20 13.09 42.22
C LEU A 83 -74.65 13.29 43.67
N SER A 84 -73.88 14.03 44.47
CA SER A 84 -74.28 14.32 45.86
C SER A 84 -75.64 15.02 45.92
N LEU A 85 -75.87 16.03 45.09
CA LEU A 85 -77.15 16.74 45.01
C LEU A 85 -78.30 15.81 44.58
N ALA A 86 -78.09 14.98 43.57
CA ALA A 86 -79.09 14.01 43.12
C ALA A 86 -79.42 12.99 44.22
N THR A 87 -78.41 12.52 44.98
CA THR A 87 -78.65 11.58 46.09
C THR A 87 -79.43 12.21 47.24
N TYR A 88 -79.13 13.46 47.61
CA TYR A 88 -79.91 14.18 48.63
C TYR A 88 -81.33 14.47 48.18
N SER A 89 -81.51 14.91 46.92
CA SER A 89 -82.82 15.13 46.31
C SER A 89 -83.66 13.84 46.30
N ALA A 90 -83.07 12.73 45.84
CA ALA A 90 -83.74 11.44 45.81
C ALA A 90 -84.10 10.94 47.22
N ALA A 91 -83.23 11.11 48.21
CA ALA A 91 -83.52 10.73 49.59
C ALA A 91 -84.70 11.52 50.17
N ASN A 92 -84.71 12.85 50.01
CA ASN A 92 -85.81 13.70 50.47
C ASN A 92 -87.12 13.31 49.78
N GLU A 93 -87.12 13.22 48.44
CA GLU A 93 -88.31 12.88 47.67
C GLU A 93 -88.83 11.47 47.96
N ARG A 94 -87.94 10.51 48.26
CA ARG A 94 -88.30 9.18 48.69
C ARG A 94 -89.02 9.21 50.03
N THR A 95 -88.48 9.92 51.03
CA THR A 95 -89.13 10.05 52.34
C THR A 95 -90.50 10.74 52.25
N ASP A 96 -90.62 11.77 51.43
CA ASP A 96 -91.88 12.48 51.19
C ASP A 96 -92.89 11.63 50.43
N SER A 97 -92.44 10.90 49.40
CA SER A 97 -93.29 10.00 48.61
C SER A 97 -93.76 8.80 49.44
N GLU A 98 -92.89 8.23 50.29
CA GLU A 98 -93.25 7.18 51.25
C GLU A 98 -94.29 7.66 52.27
N ARG A 99 -94.12 8.89 52.79
CA ARG A 99 -95.11 9.51 53.67
C ARG A 99 -96.45 9.69 52.96
N LYS A 100 -96.45 10.19 51.72
CA LYS A 100 -97.66 10.36 50.90
C LYS A 100 -98.33 9.03 50.57
N LEU A 101 -97.55 7.99 50.23
CA LEU A 101 -98.06 6.64 50.00
C LEU A 101 -98.82 6.10 51.21
N ARG A 102 -98.30 6.30 52.43
CA ARG A 102 -98.98 5.91 53.69
C ARG A 102 -100.28 6.68 53.93
N LEU A 103 -100.39 7.92 53.46
CA LEU A 103 -101.59 8.75 53.58
C LEU A 103 -102.64 8.37 52.52
N VAL A 104 -102.21 8.12 51.29
CA VAL A 104 -103.06 7.61 50.19
C VAL A 104 -103.63 6.23 50.57
N SER A 105 -102.80 5.33 51.14
CA SER A 105 -103.28 4.01 51.58
C SER A 105 -104.30 4.07 52.73
N LYS A 106 -104.31 5.17 53.49
CA LYS A 106 -105.29 5.43 54.57
C LYS A 106 -106.52 6.22 54.08
N GLY A 107 -106.59 6.56 52.79
CA GLY A 107 -107.70 7.33 52.20
C GLY A 107 -107.72 8.82 52.55
N VAL A 108 -106.64 9.37 53.12
CA VAL A 108 -106.57 10.77 53.61
C VAL A 108 -106.18 11.75 52.49
N LEU A 109 -105.48 11.27 51.46
CA LEU A 109 -104.98 12.09 50.36
C LEU A 109 -105.52 11.56 49.02
N PRO A 110 -106.10 12.39 48.14
CA PRO A 110 -106.44 11.98 46.78
C PRO A 110 -105.16 11.76 45.97
N GLY A 111 -105.06 10.63 45.27
CA GLY A 111 -103.92 10.32 44.41
C GLY A 111 -103.82 8.83 44.08
N THR A 112 -103.06 8.51 43.03
CA THR A 112 -102.79 7.12 42.64
C THR A 112 -101.45 6.65 43.21
N LYS A 113 -101.41 5.39 43.66
CA LYS A 113 -100.18 4.77 44.17
C LYS A 113 -99.06 4.75 43.11
N ASP A 114 -99.45 4.57 41.85
CA ASP A 114 -98.52 4.42 40.73
C ASP A 114 -97.77 5.72 40.40
N GLU A 115 -98.41 6.88 40.53
CA GLU A 115 -97.77 8.18 40.31
C GLU A 115 -96.62 8.42 41.30
N LEU A 116 -96.83 8.12 42.58
CA LEU A 116 -95.81 8.26 43.62
C LEU A 116 -94.65 7.27 43.41
N LEU A 117 -94.95 6.03 42.99
CA LEU A 117 -93.92 5.04 42.65
C LEU A 117 -93.10 5.45 41.42
N ASN A 118 -93.74 6.02 40.40
CA ASN A 118 -93.03 6.53 39.22
C ASN A 118 -92.13 7.71 39.57
N LYS A 119 -92.53 8.57 40.53
CA LYS A 119 -91.69 9.65 41.02
C LYS A 119 -90.42 9.13 41.70
N ILE A 120 -90.53 8.12 42.56
CA ILE A 120 -89.37 7.47 43.20
C ILE A 120 -88.44 6.87 42.14
N LYS A 121 -88.99 6.12 41.17
CA LYS A 121 -88.21 5.52 40.07
C LYS A 121 -87.47 6.56 39.23
N LEU A 122 -88.09 7.72 38.98
CA LEU A 122 -87.46 8.81 38.24
C LEU A 122 -86.27 9.39 39.01
N GLU A 123 -86.39 9.60 40.31
CA GLU A 123 -85.28 10.07 41.15
C GLU A 123 -84.15 9.04 41.25
N ASP A 124 -84.48 7.75 41.41
CA ASP A 124 -83.49 6.67 41.38
C ASP A 124 -82.75 6.63 40.03
N ALA A 125 -83.47 6.82 38.91
CA ALA A 125 -82.85 6.91 37.58
C ALA A 125 -81.95 8.14 37.42
N LYS A 126 -82.28 9.28 38.04
CA LYS A 126 -81.40 10.47 38.07
C LYS A 126 -80.11 10.20 38.85
N VAL A 127 -80.19 9.48 39.97
CA VAL A 127 -79.00 9.09 40.75
C VAL A 127 -78.11 8.18 39.91
N GLU A 128 -78.67 7.18 39.23
CA GLU A 128 -77.87 6.30 38.37
C GLU A 128 -77.26 7.04 37.17
N ALA A 129 -78.00 7.96 36.56
CA ALA A 129 -77.45 8.81 35.51
C ALA A 129 -76.29 9.69 36.02
N ALA A 130 -76.39 10.23 37.23
CA ALA A 130 -75.32 11.01 37.85
C ALA A 130 -74.11 10.13 38.22
N ARG A 131 -74.32 8.89 38.69
CA ARG A 131 -73.24 7.92 38.96
C ARG A 131 -72.49 7.58 37.68
N LEU A 132 -73.21 7.28 36.60
CA LEU A 132 -72.60 6.99 35.31
C LEU A 132 -71.77 8.19 34.82
N LYS A 133 -72.25 9.41 35.04
CA LYS A 133 -71.50 10.61 34.68
C LYS A 133 -70.17 10.74 35.45
N VAL A 134 -70.15 10.40 36.75
CA VAL A 134 -68.92 10.35 37.54
C VAL A 134 -67.94 9.31 36.98
N VAL A 135 -68.41 8.11 36.65
CA VAL A 135 -67.56 7.06 36.06
C VAL A 135 -66.97 7.52 34.73
N MET A 136 -67.80 8.06 33.84
CA MET A 136 -67.32 8.60 32.55
C MET A 136 -66.28 9.70 32.74
N SER A 137 -66.54 10.68 33.62
CA SER A 137 -65.60 11.77 33.89
C SER A 137 -64.31 11.30 34.57
N SER A 138 -64.38 10.24 35.38
CA SER A 138 -63.20 9.58 35.96
C SER A 138 -62.36 8.89 34.90
N ASP A 139 -63.01 8.17 33.97
CA ASP A 139 -62.33 7.52 32.85
C ASP A 139 -61.68 8.54 31.91
N ASP A 140 -62.38 9.64 31.60
CA ASP A 140 -61.87 10.76 30.81
C ASP A 140 -60.61 11.37 31.43
N LEU A 141 -60.62 11.60 32.75
CA LEU A 141 -59.43 12.06 33.49
C LEU A 141 -58.30 11.03 33.41
N GLY A 142 -58.61 9.74 33.57
CA GLY A 142 -57.63 8.65 33.45
C GLY A 142 -57.01 8.57 32.05
N PHE A 143 -57.79 8.79 30.99
CA PHE A 143 -57.28 8.85 29.61
C PHE A 143 -56.39 10.08 29.40
N ALA A 144 -56.81 11.26 29.87
CA ALA A 144 -56.01 12.48 29.81
C ALA A 144 -54.65 12.32 30.52
N GLN A 145 -54.63 11.70 31.71
CA GLN A 145 -53.40 11.43 32.46
C GLN A 145 -52.47 10.44 31.76
N ARG A 146 -53.02 9.43 31.08
CA ARG A 146 -52.24 8.46 30.29
C ARG A 146 -51.80 9.00 28.92
N GLY A 147 -52.20 10.23 28.58
CA GLY A 147 -51.95 10.83 27.27
C GLY A 147 -52.68 10.13 26.13
N ILE A 148 -53.80 9.48 26.43
CA ILE A 148 -54.67 8.83 25.46
C ILE A 148 -55.76 9.84 25.09
N TYR A 149 -55.64 10.39 23.89
CA TYR A 149 -56.59 11.37 23.38
C TYR A 149 -57.48 10.65 22.39
N VAL A 150 -58.77 10.46 22.69
CA VAL A 150 -59.75 9.88 21.78
C VAL A 150 -60.94 10.83 21.71
N GLY A 151 -61.48 11.05 20.50
CA GLY A 151 -62.63 11.91 20.26
C GLY A 151 -62.32 13.25 19.58
N ASP A 152 -63.38 13.87 19.06
CA ASP A 152 -63.31 15.03 18.17
C ASP A 152 -62.71 16.27 18.85
N ASN A 153 -62.97 16.43 20.15
CA ASN A 153 -62.47 17.56 20.93
C ASN A 153 -60.96 17.52 21.21
N ASN A 154 -60.30 16.37 20.99
CA ASN A 154 -58.88 16.18 21.29
C ASN A 154 -58.01 15.96 20.05
N GLN A 155 -58.55 16.19 18.84
CA GLN A 155 -57.80 16.06 17.58
C GLN A 155 -56.54 16.92 17.54
N TYR A 156 -56.59 18.11 18.15
CA TYR A 156 -55.44 19.02 18.17
C TYR A 156 -54.21 18.44 18.89
N LEU A 157 -54.39 17.78 20.04
CA LEU A 157 -53.31 17.12 20.76
C LEU A 157 -52.72 15.94 19.97
N GLN A 158 -53.57 15.17 19.29
CA GLN A 158 -53.12 14.12 18.39
C GLN A 158 -52.30 14.71 17.23
N ASN A 159 -52.75 15.82 16.65
CA ASN A 159 -52.03 16.50 15.57
C ASN A 159 -50.66 17.00 16.03
N LEU A 160 -50.55 17.58 17.23
CA LEU A 160 -49.25 17.96 17.81
C LEU A 160 -48.33 16.75 17.99
N GLN A 161 -48.83 15.64 18.52
CA GLN A 161 -48.05 14.40 18.65
C GLN A 161 -47.62 13.84 17.29
N ASN A 162 -48.49 13.92 16.28
CA ASN A 162 -48.18 13.51 14.91
C ASN A 162 -47.11 14.41 14.30
N GLU A 163 -47.21 15.73 14.50
CA GLU A 163 -46.23 16.70 14.02
C GLU A 163 -44.87 16.47 14.68
N ILE A 164 -44.81 16.28 16.01
CA ILE A 164 -43.55 15.94 16.71
C ILE A 164 -42.93 14.67 16.13
N ARG A 165 -43.73 13.61 15.91
CA ARG A 165 -43.24 12.36 15.31
C ARG A 165 -42.74 12.56 13.88
N ALA A 166 -43.45 13.33 13.07
CA ALA A 166 -43.05 13.66 11.71
C ALA A 166 -41.72 14.44 11.72
N ARG A 167 -41.58 15.47 12.56
CA ARG A 167 -40.35 16.26 12.68
C ARG A 167 -39.16 15.44 13.19
N ARG A 168 -39.37 14.50 14.11
CA ARG A 168 -38.33 13.56 14.54
C ARG A 168 -37.89 12.64 13.41
N ALA A 169 -38.81 12.22 12.54
CA ALA A 169 -38.48 11.46 11.34
C ALA A 169 -37.67 12.32 10.35
N ASP A 170 -38.06 13.59 10.16
CA ASP A 170 -37.32 14.55 9.32
C ASP A 170 -35.88 14.74 9.82
N VAL A 171 -35.68 14.89 11.14
CA VAL A 171 -34.34 15.00 11.76
C VAL A 171 -33.50 13.75 11.46
N SER A 172 -34.07 12.56 11.63
CA SER A 172 -33.38 11.31 11.29
C SER A 172 -32.99 11.26 9.82
N GLN A 173 -33.90 11.63 8.91
CA GLN A 173 -33.65 11.68 7.48
C GLN A 173 -32.52 12.67 7.11
N ILE A 174 -32.54 13.87 7.66
CA ILE A 174 -31.52 14.89 7.39
C ILE A 174 -30.16 14.46 7.95
N SER A 175 -30.14 13.82 9.13
CA SER A 175 -28.89 13.30 9.70
C SER A 175 -28.24 12.23 8.81
N MET A 176 -29.04 11.36 8.19
CA MET A 176 -28.57 10.38 7.21
C MET A 176 -28.05 11.07 5.93
N GLN A 177 -28.73 12.12 5.47
CA GLN A 177 -28.24 12.91 4.32
C GLN A 177 -26.91 13.59 4.62
N ILE A 178 -26.72 14.16 5.81
CA ILE A 178 -25.45 14.76 6.24
C ILE A 178 -24.35 13.69 6.28
N ALA A 179 -24.63 12.51 6.82
CA ALA A 179 -23.66 11.40 6.83
C ALA A 179 -23.26 10.96 5.41
N SER A 180 -24.23 10.92 4.49
CA SER A 180 -23.98 10.62 3.08
C SER A 180 -23.09 11.68 2.43
N ILE A 181 -23.40 12.97 2.62
CA ILE A 181 -22.58 14.09 2.11
C ILE A 181 -21.17 14.06 2.69
N LYS A 182 -21.00 13.78 3.99
CA LYS A 182 -19.67 13.64 4.63
C LYS A 182 -18.85 12.53 3.99
N THR A 183 -19.48 11.40 3.68
CA THR A 183 -18.84 10.27 2.99
C THR A 183 -18.41 10.69 1.58
N ARG A 184 -19.29 11.37 0.84
CA ARG A 184 -18.99 11.87 -0.51
C ARG A 184 -17.87 12.92 -0.50
N LEU A 185 -17.84 13.80 0.49
CA LEU A 185 -16.77 14.77 0.67
C LEU A 185 -15.43 14.10 0.94
N ALA A 186 -15.39 13.06 1.77
CA ALA A 186 -14.17 12.30 2.02
C ALA A 186 -13.65 11.60 0.74
N GLU A 187 -14.55 11.06 -0.08
CA GLU A 187 -14.22 10.50 -1.40
C GLU A 187 -13.64 11.57 -2.33
N LEU A 188 -14.31 12.72 -2.47
CA LEU A 188 -13.85 13.84 -3.30
C LEU A 188 -12.51 14.40 -2.84
N GLN A 189 -12.25 14.45 -1.52
CA GLN A 189 -10.95 14.86 -0.98
C GLN A 189 -9.85 13.87 -1.37
N SER A 190 -10.13 12.57 -1.33
CA SER A 190 -9.20 11.53 -1.79
C SER A 190 -8.90 11.68 -3.28
N LEU A 191 -9.94 11.87 -4.11
CA LEU A 191 -9.81 12.09 -5.56
C LEU A 191 -9.03 13.36 -5.87
N THR A 192 -9.34 14.47 -5.18
CA THR A 192 -8.63 15.75 -5.29
C THR A 192 -7.15 15.59 -4.94
N GLY A 193 -6.85 14.84 -3.87
CA GLY A 193 -5.47 14.56 -3.47
C GLY A 193 -4.71 13.70 -4.49
N ALA A 194 -5.37 12.70 -5.07
CA ALA A 194 -4.80 11.88 -6.15
C ALA A 194 -4.53 12.72 -7.40
N GLU A 195 -5.48 13.57 -7.79
CA GLU A 195 -5.37 14.43 -8.95
C GLU A 195 -4.30 15.50 -8.78
N LYS A 196 -4.21 16.10 -7.58
CA LYS A 196 -3.12 17.03 -7.26
C LYS A 196 -1.76 16.38 -7.42
N ARG A 197 -1.57 15.16 -6.89
CA ARG A 197 -0.32 14.39 -7.09
C ARG A 197 -0.04 14.09 -8.57
N ARG A 198 -1.08 13.79 -9.36
CA ARG A 198 -0.95 13.57 -10.81
C ARG A 198 -0.48 14.85 -11.51
N ILE A 199 -1.11 15.99 -11.19
CA ILE A 199 -0.76 17.30 -11.72
C ILE A 199 0.66 17.70 -11.31
N ASP A 200 1.04 17.54 -10.04
CA ASP A 200 2.37 17.89 -9.54
C ASP A 200 3.47 17.12 -10.31
N LYS A 201 3.25 15.83 -10.59
CA LYS A 201 4.15 15.01 -11.43
C LYS A 201 4.24 15.49 -12.88
N MET A 202 3.17 16.07 -13.42
CA MET A 202 3.15 16.57 -14.80
C MET A 202 3.70 18.00 -14.90
N VAL A 203 3.52 18.83 -13.87
CA VAL A 203 3.97 20.22 -13.82
C VAL A 203 5.48 20.28 -13.70
N ARG A 204 6.07 19.43 -12.86
CA ARG A 204 7.50 19.40 -12.62
C ARG A 204 8.01 17.97 -12.55
N ALA A 205 8.93 17.65 -13.46
CA ALA A 205 9.69 16.42 -13.43
C ALA A 205 11.16 16.76 -13.20
N ASP A 206 11.67 16.38 -12.04
CA ASP A 206 13.08 16.49 -11.71
C ASP A 206 13.78 15.18 -12.14
N VAL A 207 14.73 15.28 -13.06
CA VAL A 207 15.53 14.13 -13.52
C VAL A 207 16.81 14.09 -12.71
N ALA A 208 16.97 13.04 -11.91
CA ALA A 208 18.15 12.80 -11.09
C ALA A 208 18.95 11.59 -11.62
N ILE A 209 20.25 11.62 -11.41
CA ILE A 209 21.17 10.52 -11.72
C ILE A 209 21.66 9.89 -10.42
N THR A 210 22.03 8.61 -10.46
CA THR A 210 22.59 7.87 -9.31
C THR A 210 24.03 8.32 -8.99
N LYS A 211 24.50 8.11 -7.75
CA LYS A 211 25.82 8.61 -7.32
C LYS A 211 27.03 8.06 -8.10
N SER A 212 26.90 6.91 -8.77
CA SER A 212 27.97 6.26 -9.53
C SER A 212 28.08 6.73 -10.98
N GLU A 213 27.07 7.44 -11.46
CA GLU A 213 26.97 7.90 -12.84
C GLU A 213 27.41 9.36 -12.98
N LYS A 214 28.22 9.63 -13.99
CA LYS A 214 28.69 10.97 -14.35
C LYS A 214 28.07 11.40 -15.68
N ILE A 215 27.67 12.66 -15.78
CA ILE A 215 27.14 13.20 -17.05
C ILE A 215 28.29 13.32 -18.04
N TYR A 216 28.18 12.65 -19.17
CA TYR A 216 29.15 12.72 -20.25
C TYR A 216 28.74 13.77 -21.30
N LYS A 217 27.45 13.81 -21.68
CA LYS A 217 26.96 14.70 -22.72
C LYS A 217 25.56 15.21 -22.39
N THR A 218 25.38 16.53 -22.35
CA THR A 218 24.05 17.16 -22.33
C THR A 218 23.52 17.27 -23.76
N VAL A 219 22.38 16.65 -24.04
CA VAL A 219 21.78 16.62 -25.38
C VAL A 219 20.72 17.72 -25.52
N ALA A 220 19.93 17.94 -24.46
CA ALA A 220 18.93 19.00 -24.43
C ALA A 220 19.54 20.34 -23.98
N GLN A 221 19.14 21.42 -24.65
CA GLN A 221 19.45 22.80 -24.24
C GLN A 221 18.36 23.35 -23.32
N VAL A 222 18.74 24.22 -22.39
CA VAL A 222 17.80 24.90 -21.50
C VAL A 222 16.80 25.72 -22.32
N GLY A 223 15.50 25.57 -22.01
CA GLY A 223 14.42 26.28 -22.70
C GLY A 223 13.91 25.59 -23.98
N LYS A 224 14.49 24.48 -24.42
CA LYS A 224 13.89 23.66 -25.48
C LYS A 224 12.71 22.86 -24.98
N GLN A 225 11.68 22.75 -25.81
CA GLN A 225 10.60 21.80 -25.62
C GLN A 225 11.14 20.38 -25.84
N VAL A 226 10.80 19.48 -24.91
CA VAL A 226 11.19 18.07 -24.92
C VAL A 226 9.93 17.22 -24.78
N ASN A 227 9.90 16.08 -25.46
CA ASN A 227 8.80 15.11 -25.39
C ASN A 227 9.18 13.94 -24.47
N ALA A 228 8.17 13.18 -24.04
CA ALA A 228 8.41 11.95 -23.30
C ALA A 228 9.22 10.95 -24.17
N GLY A 229 10.35 10.49 -23.63
CA GLY A 229 11.29 9.61 -24.33
C GLY A 229 12.48 10.33 -24.97
N ASP A 230 12.47 11.66 -25.05
CA ASP A 230 13.63 12.40 -25.53
C ASP A 230 14.80 12.29 -24.56
N THR A 231 16.01 12.11 -25.12
CA THR A 231 17.23 12.04 -24.32
C THR A 231 17.65 13.44 -23.89
N LEU A 232 17.63 13.72 -22.58
CA LEU A 232 18.04 15.01 -22.03
C LEU A 232 19.56 15.09 -21.83
N ALA A 233 20.14 14.02 -21.29
CA ALA A 233 21.56 13.86 -21.05
C ALA A 233 21.94 12.38 -21.18
N GLN A 234 23.19 12.14 -21.55
CA GLN A 234 23.82 10.83 -21.53
C GLN A 234 24.76 10.78 -20.33
N SER A 235 24.58 9.74 -19.51
CA SER A 235 25.42 9.43 -18.37
C SER A 235 26.27 8.20 -18.65
N VAL A 236 27.38 8.11 -17.93
CA VAL A 236 28.28 6.95 -17.95
C VAL A 236 28.48 6.49 -16.51
N ASP A 237 28.42 5.17 -16.28
CA ASP A 237 28.78 4.60 -14.98
C ASP A 237 30.30 4.48 -14.89
N CYS A 238 30.89 5.24 -13.96
CA CYS A 238 32.33 5.22 -13.73
C CYS A 238 32.83 3.88 -13.16
N SER A 239 31.93 3.07 -12.59
CA SER A 239 32.27 1.82 -11.90
C SER A 239 32.60 0.66 -12.86
N GLU A 240 32.13 0.76 -14.11
CA GLU A 240 32.35 -0.18 -15.21
C GLU A 240 33.26 0.38 -16.31
N ALA A 241 33.98 1.46 -16.02
CA ALA A 241 34.85 2.10 -16.99
C ALA A 241 35.98 1.13 -17.44
N PHE A 242 36.26 1.10 -18.74
CA PHE A 242 37.25 0.22 -19.35
C PHE A 242 38.08 0.98 -20.41
N VAL A 243 39.24 0.42 -20.74
CA VAL A 243 40.10 0.91 -21.82
C VAL A 243 40.03 -0.04 -23.00
N VAL A 244 40.02 0.52 -24.21
CA VAL A 244 40.24 -0.23 -25.44
C VAL A 244 41.60 0.15 -26.00
N ALA A 245 42.46 -0.84 -26.16
CA ALA A 245 43.77 -0.68 -26.79
C ALA A 245 43.84 -1.51 -28.07
N ILE A 246 44.56 -1.01 -29.06
CA ILE A 246 44.84 -1.71 -30.31
C ILE A 246 46.23 -2.34 -30.19
N PHE A 247 46.32 -3.63 -30.47
CA PHE A 247 47.59 -4.33 -30.57
C PHE A 247 47.73 -4.98 -31.95
N SER A 248 48.94 -4.94 -32.50
CA SER A 248 49.25 -5.74 -33.69
C SER A 248 49.11 -7.23 -33.40
N GLU A 249 48.79 -8.05 -34.40
CA GLU A 249 48.65 -9.51 -34.25
C GLU A 249 49.84 -10.14 -33.52
N ARG A 250 51.07 -9.67 -33.78
CA ARG A 250 52.29 -10.16 -33.12
C ARG A 250 52.33 -9.84 -31.63
N GLN A 251 51.90 -8.63 -31.25
CA GLN A 251 51.83 -8.22 -29.83
C GLN A 251 50.67 -8.92 -29.12
N ALA A 252 49.54 -9.06 -29.81
CA ALA A 252 48.36 -9.73 -29.29
C ALA A 252 48.58 -11.23 -29.07
N GLN A 253 49.39 -11.92 -29.88
CA GLN A 253 49.81 -13.31 -29.62
C GLN A 253 50.52 -13.47 -28.26
N ALA A 254 51.19 -12.42 -27.79
CA ALA A 254 51.84 -12.42 -26.50
C ALA A 254 50.89 -12.03 -25.35
N LEU A 255 49.69 -11.52 -25.65
CA LEU A 255 48.66 -11.12 -24.69
C LEU A 255 47.59 -12.21 -24.59
N SER A 256 47.36 -12.73 -23.38
CA SER A 256 46.21 -13.57 -23.09
C SER A 256 45.17 -12.80 -22.27
N VAL A 257 43.91 -13.24 -22.31
CA VAL A 257 42.91 -12.83 -21.33
C VAL A 257 43.47 -13.10 -19.92
N GLY A 258 43.35 -12.12 -19.02
CA GLY A 258 43.93 -12.12 -17.68
C GLY A 258 45.35 -11.55 -17.58
N SER A 259 45.98 -11.13 -18.69
CA SER A 259 47.30 -10.48 -18.64
C SER A 259 47.22 -9.14 -17.91
N ARG A 260 48.19 -8.87 -17.03
CA ARG A 260 48.37 -7.57 -16.37
C ARG A 260 49.00 -6.57 -17.33
N VAL A 261 48.41 -5.38 -17.39
CA VAL A 261 48.88 -4.26 -18.21
C VAL A 261 48.92 -2.99 -17.35
N VAL A 262 49.84 -2.10 -17.70
CA VAL A 262 49.95 -0.77 -17.12
C VAL A 262 49.32 0.21 -18.11
N ILE A 263 48.38 1.01 -17.63
CA ILE A 263 47.67 2.02 -18.40
C ILE A 263 48.20 3.39 -17.96
N GLU A 264 48.80 4.12 -18.90
CA GLU A 264 49.32 5.46 -18.68
C GLU A 264 48.51 6.47 -19.48
N SER A 265 48.20 7.60 -18.85
CA SER A 265 47.53 8.71 -19.52
C SER A 265 48.15 10.03 -19.10
N SER A 266 48.27 10.96 -20.04
CA SER A 266 48.69 12.33 -19.76
C SER A 266 47.69 13.09 -18.87
N ALA A 267 46.44 12.63 -18.82
CA ALA A 267 45.40 13.23 -17.97
C ALA A 267 45.40 12.69 -16.53
N TRP A 268 46.12 11.59 -16.24
CA TRP A 268 46.12 10.95 -14.93
C TRP A 268 47.41 11.25 -14.17
N LYS A 269 47.29 11.35 -12.84
CA LYS A 269 48.44 11.64 -11.97
C LYS A 269 49.38 10.44 -11.78
N ALA A 270 48.90 9.22 -12.00
CA ALA A 270 49.65 7.99 -11.82
C ALA A 270 49.18 6.90 -12.81
N PRO A 271 50.07 5.98 -13.20
CA PRO A 271 49.70 4.81 -13.98
C PRO A 271 48.68 3.93 -13.23
N VAL A 272 47.75 3.35 -13.98
CA VAL A 272 46.70 2.47 -13.45
C VAL A 272 46.95 1.05 -13.94
N LEU A 273 46.92 0.09 -13.01
CA LEU A 273 47.00 -1.33 -13.36
C LEU A 273 45.66 -1.82 -13.92
N GLY A 274 45.71 -2.62 -14.97
CA GLY A 274 44.53 -3.19 -15.62
C GLY A 274 44.73 -4.65 -15.99
N LEU A 275 43.61 -5.33 -16.22
CA LEU A 275 43.56 -6.72 -16.66
C LEU A 275 42.89 -6.80 -18.02
N VAL A 276 43.51 -7.51 -18.95
CA VAL A 276 42.91 -7.79 -20.27
C VAL A 276 41.71 -8.72 -20.06
N SER A 277 40.50 -8.21 -20.28
CA SER A 277 39.26 -8.97 -20.11
C SER A 277 38.87 -9.72 -21.39
N ARG A 278 39.06 -9.11 -22.56
CA ARG A 278 38.67 -9.69 -23.87
C ARG A 278 39.62 -9.24 -24.96
N LEU A 279 39.85 -10.14 -25.93
CA LEU A 279 40.57 -9.87 -27.18
C LEU A 279 39.63 -10.17 -28.33
N LEU A 280 39.32 -9.16 -29.14
CA LEU A 280 38.39 -9.30 -30.27
C LEU A 280 39.13 -8.99 -31.59
N PRO A 281 39.14 -9.93 -32.56
CA PRO A 281 39.45 -9.57 -33.94
C PRO A 281 38.33 -8.67 -34.46
N ARG A 282 38.60 -7.79 -35.43
CA ARG A 282 37.59 -6.89 -35.99
C ARG A 282 36.33 -7.66 -36.43
N THR A 283 35.27 -7.60 -35.63
CA THR A 283 33.98 -8.23 -35.94
C THR A 283 32.87 -7.18 -35.84
N THR A 284 32.53 -6.65 -37.01
CA THR A 284 31.31 -5.88 -37.35
C THR A 284 31.22 -4.44 -36.86
N ASP A 285 30.86 -3.54 -37.78
CA ASP A 285 30.64 -2.10 -37.57
C ASP A 285 29.38 -1.78 -36.74
N ARG A 286 28.78 -2.78 -36.06
CA ARG A 286 27.52 -2.66 -35.30
C ARG A 286 27.70 -2.55 -33.78
N VAL A 287 28.91 -2.72 -33.27
CA VAL A 287 29.19 -2.73 -31.82
C VAL A 287 29.31 -1.29 -31.25
N ASP A 288 29.30 -0.27 -32.10
CA ASP A 288 29.63 1.11 -31.70
C ASP A 288 28.49 1.90 -31.03
N LEU A 289 27.23 1.46 -31.15
CA LEU A 289 26.08 2.24 -30.67
C LEU A 289 25.89 2.23 -29.15
N ASP A 290 26.41 1.20 -28.48
CA ASP A 290 26.27 1.03 -27.02
C ASP A 290 27.42 1.70 -26.23
N PHE A 291 28.44 2.22 -26.92
CA PHE A 291 29.60 2.85 -26.30
C PHE A 291 29.54 4.38 -26.38
N ALA A 292 30.05 5.03 -25.33
CA ALA A 292 30.03 6.49 -25.24
C ALA A 292 30.88 7.18 -26.32
N ILE A 293 31.88 6.48 -26.88
CA ILE A 293 32.79 6.96 -27.92
C ILE A 293 33.06 5.85 -28.94
N PRO A 294 33.09 6.18 -30.24
CA PRO A 294 33.47 5.22 -31.28
C PRO A 294 34.92 4.77 -31.13
N PHE A 295 35.19 3.49 -31.35
CA PHE A 295 36.54 2.97 -31.23
C PHE A 295 37.47 3.52 -32.33
N PRO A 296 38.78 3.71 -32.03
CA PRO A 296 39.75 4.15 -33.02
C PRO A 296 39.84 3.12 -34.17
N PRO A 297 40.01 3.57 -35.42
CA PRO A 297 40.06 2.67 -36.55
C PRO A 297 41.29 1.77 -36.47
N THR A 298 41.10 0.45 -36.67
CA THR A 298 42.19 -0.52 -36.78
C THR A 298 42.61 -0.74 -38.23
N GLU A 299 43.91 -0.93 -38.45
CA GLU A 299 44.50 -1.38 -39.70
C GLU A 299 44.38 -2.91 -39.89
N ARG A 300 44.97 -3.44 -40.98
CA ARG A 300 44.97 -4.88 -41.22
C ARG A 300 45.83 -5.60 -40.18
N ARG A 301 45.28 -6.66 -39.58
CA ARG A 301 45.97 -7.57 -38.63
C ARG A 301 46.22 -6.96 -37.25
N GLU A 302 45.23 -6.22 -36.75
CA GLU A 302 45.20 -5.71 -35.39
C GLU A 302 44.01 -6.29 -34.61
N LEU A 303 44.13 -6.33 -33.28
CA LEU A 303 43.10 -6.80 -32.37
C LEU A 303 42.77 -5.74 -31.33
N TYR A 304 41.49 -5.65 -30.95
CA TYR A 304 41.05 -4.85 -29.82
C TYR A 304 41.25 -5.64 -28.52
N ALA A 305 41.97 -5.06 -27.58
CA ALA A 305 42.07 -5.52 -26.20
C ALA A 305 41.19 -4.66 -25.30
N PHE A 306 40.19 -5.27 -24.69
CA PHE A 306 39.39 -4.65 -23.62
C PHE A 306 40.14 -4.86 -22.32
N ILE A 307 40.39 -3.77 -21.60
CA ILE A 307 41.17 -3.76 -20.38
C ILE A 307 40.30 -3.16 -19.28
N VAL A 308 40.07 -3.93 -18.23
CA VAL A 308 39.35 -3.48 -17.05
C VAL A 308 40.38 -3.02 -16.02
N PRO A 309 40.33 -1.77 -15.54
CA PRO A 309 41.20 -1.29 -14.48
C PRO A 309 41.00 -2.12 -13.21
N GLU A 310 42.10 -2.49 -12.58
CA GLU A 310 42.07 -3.12 -11.26
C GLU A 310 41.66 -2.03 -10.25
N LYS A 311 40.56 -2.26 -9.53
CA LYS A 311 40.02 -1.29 -8.54
C LYS A 311 41.00 -1.13 -7.37
N SER A 312 42.00 -0.26 -7.52
CA SER A 312 42.83 0.21 -6.41
C SER A 312 42.24 1.52 -5.88
N ASP A 313 41.61 1.42 -4.71
CA ASP A 313 41.13 2.49 -3.85
C ASP A 313 40.07 3.47 -4.39
N LYS A 314 39.09 3.77 -3.52
CA LYS A 314 38.01 4.76 -3.71
C LYS A 314 38.51 6.18 -4.01
N ASN A 315 39.81 6.45 -3.84
CA ASN A 315 40.44 7.73 -4.15
C ASN A 315 40.90 7.85 -5.61
N ASN A 316 41.05 6.74 -6.35
CA ASN A 316 41.54 6.77 -7.74
C ASN A 316 40.41 6.63 -8.77
N THR A 317 39.20 6.25 -8.33
CA THR A 317 38.00 6.15 -9.19
C THR A 317 37.54 7.51 -9.73
N GLY A 318 37.85 8.61 -9.04
CA GLY A 318 37.55 9.97 -9.51
C GLY A 318 38.40 10.40 -10.72
N ASN A 319 39.64 9.90 -10.82
CA ASN A 319 40.58 10.30 -11.89
C ASN A 319 40.37 9.53 -13.19
N PHE A 320 39.76 8.34 -13.14
CA PHE A 320 39.62 7.45 -14.29
C PHE A 320 38.31 7.68 -15.09
N CYS A 321 37.37 8.47 -14.57
CA CYS A 321 36.05 8.66 -15.19
C CYS A 321 36.01 9.79 -16.23
N SER A 322 37.04 9.87 -17.07
CA SER A 322 37.11 10.80 -18.20
C SER A 322 37.02 9.99 -19.50
N VAL A 323 35.85 10.05 -20.12
CA VAL A 323 35.54 9.33 -21.36
C VAL A 323 36.28 9.97 -22.54
N GLY A 324 36.96 9.15 -23.35
CA GLY A 324 37.66 9.61 -24.57
C GLY A 324 39.10 10.04 -24.40
N THR A 325 39.67 9.74 -23.24
CA THR A 325 41.06 10.03 -22.95
C THR A 325 41.96 9.06 -23.71
N TRP A 326 42.95 9.60 -24.42
CA TRP A 326 44.00 8.79 -25.02
C TRP A 326 44.90 8.21 -23.93
N VAL A 327 45.19 6.92 -24.05
CA VAL A 327 46.01 6.18 -23.09
C VAL A 327 47.02 5.32 -23.82
N GLU A 328 48.18 5.14 -23.21
CA GLU A 328 49.20 4.21 -23.64
C GLU A 328 49.12 2.96 -22.76
N VAL A 329 49.06 1.79 -23.39
CA VAL A 329 48.96 0.53 -22.67
C VAL A 329 50.24 -0.26 -22.88
N THR A 330 50.98 -0.44 -21.80
CA THR A 330 52.22 -1.21 -21.79
C THR A 330 52.01 -2.51 -21.03
N ARG A 331 52.42 -3.62 -21.63
CA ARG A 331 52.40 -4.91 -20.94
C ARG A 331 53.50 -4.92 -19.86
N GLN A 332 53.15 -5.34 -18.65
CA GLN A 332 54.14 -5.58 -17.61
C GLN A 332 54.98 -6.81 -17.99
N ASN A 333 56.31 -6.63 -18.03
CA ASN A 333 57.25 -7.69 -18.37
C ASN A 333 57.39 -8.69 -17.22
N ASP A 334 56.43 -9.61 -17.14
CA ASP A 334 56.31 -10.65 -16.12
C ASP A 334 57.43 -11.70 -16.15
N TRP A 335 58.31 -11.68 -17.16
CA TRP A 335 59.39 -12.66 -17.30
C TRP A 335 60.46 -12.49 -16.20
N ALA A 336 60.69 -11.27 -15.72
CA ALA A 336 61.65 -11.00 -14.65
C ALA A 336 61.15 -11.52 -13.29
N GLU A 337 59.87 -11.31 -12.96
CA GLU A 337 59.28 -11.85 -11.73
C GLU A 337 59.14 -13.37 -11.77
N LYS A 338 58.72 -13.94 -12.92
CA LYS A 338 58.66 -15.39 -13.09
C LYS A 338 60.04 -16.05 -13.04
N THR A 339 61.07 -15.44 -13.63
CA THR A 339 62.43 -16.01 -13.54
C THR A 339 62.99 -15.93 -12.12
N LEU A 340 62.70 -14.86 -11.38
CA LEU A 340 63.05 -14.77 -9.96
C LEU A 340 62.33 -15.85 -9.13
N SER A 341 61.03 -16.09 -9.34
CA SER A 341 60.30 -17.14 -8.63
C SER A 341 60.78 -18.55 -9.00
N TYR A 342 61.08 -18.80 -10.28
CA TYR A 342 61.66 -20.09 -10.72
C TYR A 342 63.06 -20.32 -10.16
N VAL A 343 63.89 -19.28 -10.06
CA VAL A 343 65.22 -19.38 -9.45
C VAL A 343 65.08 -19.63 -7.95
N ASP A 344 64.16 -18.97 -7.25
CA ASP A 344 63.94 -19.15 -5.81
C ASP A 344 63.33 -20.54 -5.48
N GLU A 345 62.44 -21.04 -6.32
CA GLU A 345 61.91 -22.40 -6.21
C GLU A 345 63.00 -23.46 -6.52
N ALA A 346 63.86 -23.20 -7.50
CA ALA A 346 64.99 -24.06 -7.82
C ALA A 346 66.09 -24.04 -6.75
N THR A 347 66.39 -22.88 -6.14
CA THR A 347 67.38 -22.78 -5.05
C THR A 347 66.87 -23.44 -3.77
N THR A 348 65.57 -23.33 -3.47
CA THR A 348 64.95 -24.02 -2.33
C THR A 348 64.86 -25.54 -2.53
N ALA A 349 64.67 -26.01 -3.77
CA ALA A 349 64.75 -27.43 -4.11
C ALA A 349 66.19 -27.98 -3.98
N LEU A 350 67.19 -27.26 -4.51
CA LEU A 350 68.61 -27.66 -4.42
C LEU A 350 69.15 -27.65 -2.99
N THR A 351 68.77 -26.66 -2.18
CA THR A 351 69.17 -26.63 -0.77
C THR A 351 68.56 -27.79 0.03
N ARG A 352 67.39 -28.29 -0.37
CA ARG A 352 66.79 -29.49 0.24
C ARG A 352 67.58 -30.76 -0.11
N GLU A 353 67.96 -30.94 -1.37
CA GLU A 353 68.77 -32.11 -1.78
C GLU A 353 70.19 -32.11 -1.19
N VAL A 354 70.87 -30.95 -1.13
CA VAL A 354 72.19 -30.86 -0.49
C VAL A 354 72.12 -31.18 1.00
N LYS A 355 71.00 -30.83 1.66
CA LYS A 355 70.76 -31.17 3.07
C LYS A 355 70.55 -32.67 3.25
N GLU A 356 69.83 -33.33 2.34
CA GLU A 356 69.67 -34.80 2.36
C GLU A 356 70.98 -35.54 2.06
N LEU A 357 71.80 -35.05 1.12
CA LEU A 357 73.12 -35.61 0.80
C LEU A 357 74.12 -35.48 1.95
N LYS A 358 74.06 -34.40 2.73
CA LYS A 358 74.88 -34.29 3.95
C LYS A 358 74.47 -35.31 5.03
N VAL A 359 73.18 -35.61 5.15
CA VAL A 359 72.68 -36.58 6.13
C VAL A 359 73.08 -38.01 5.74
N THR A 360 73.06 -38.35 4.45
CA THR A 360 73.47 -39.68 3.97
C THR A 360 74.98 -39.91 4.02
N LEU A 361 75.81 -38.88 3.80
CA LEU A 361 77.27 -39.01 3.94
C LEU A 361 77.73 -39.21 5.40
N VAL A 362 77.05 -38.55 6.35
CA VAL A 362 77.31 -38.73 7.80
C VAL A 362 76.82 -40.12 8.26
N ALA A 363 75.73 -40.64 7.70
CA ALA A 363 75.25 -42.00 7.97
C ALA A 363 76.13 -43.09 7.34
N ALA A 364 76.77 -42.83 6.19
CA ALA A 364 77.66 -43.77 5.50
C ALA A 364 79.06 -43.86 6.13
N GLY A 365 79.55 -42.78 6.78
CA GLY A 365 80.82 -42.78 7.51
C GLY A 365 80.83 -43.61 8.81
N SER A 366 79.67 -44.03 9.30
CA SER A 366 79.53 -44.74 10.59
C SER A 366 79.37 -46.27 10.48
N ARG A 367 79.53 -46.87 9.28
CA ARG A 367 79.38 -48.33 9.04
C ARG A 367 80.64 -49.02 8.51
N ILE A 368 81.83 -48.60 8.96
CA ILE A 368 83.07 -49.39 8.84
C ILE A 368 83.59 -49.73 10.25
N ALA A 369 82.80 -50.47 11.02
CA ALA A 369 83.23 -51.17 12.22
C ALA A 369 82.25 -52.31 12.52
N GLY A 370 82.73 -53.56 12.50
CA GLY A 370 81.99 -54.75 12.95
C GLY A 370 81.47 -55.63 11.82
N GLY A 371 82.13 -56.77 11.63
CA GLY A 371 81.75 -57.81 10.66
C GLY A 371 80.99 -59.00 11.25
N ARG A 372 80.83 -60.00 10.35
CA ARG A 372 80.26 -61.37 10.47
C ARG A 372 78.73 -61.48 10.51
N ALA A 373 78.06 -62.48 9.93
CA ALA A 373 78.36 -63.53 8.95
C ALA A 373 77.04 -64.33 8.67
N TYR A 374 76.97 -65.08 7.56
CA TYR A 374 76.00 -66.15 7.17
C TYR A 374 74.53 -65.73 6.88
N ALA A 375 73.76 -66.28 5.93
CA ALA A 375 73.90 -67.35 4.93
C ALA A 375 72.79 -67.25 3.83
N SER A 376 73.10 -67.81 2.66
CA SER A 376 72.26 -68.51 1.63
C SER A 376 70.99 -67.88 0.98
N SER A 377 71.14 -67.56 -0.33
CA SER A 377 70.45 -68.11 -1.54
C SER A 377 68.90 -67.99 -1.74
N PRO A 378 68.35 -68.11 -2.97
CA PRO A 378 68.43 -67.15 -4.09
C PRO A 378 67.07 -66.83 -4.77
N ALA A 379 67.10 -65.86 -5.69
CA ALA A 379 66.30 -65.70 -6.92
C ALA A 379 64.76 -65.89 -6.91
N ASN A 380 64.04 -64.82 -7.26
CA ASN A 380 63.29 -64.79 -8.53
C ASN A 380 62.79 -63.38 -8.88
N ALA A 381 63.00 -63.03 -10.15
CA ALA A 381 62.40 -61.89 -10.83
C ALA A 381 60.99 -62.26 -11.33
N ALA A 382 60.03 -61.35 -11.19
CA ALA A 382 58.92 -61.22 -12.14
C ALA A 382 58.14 -59.92 -11.87
N GLU A 383 57.96 -59.19 -12.94
CA GLU A 383 57.16 -57.98 -13.10
C GLU A 383 55.66 -58.37 -13.35
N PRO A 384 54.75 -57.45 -13.72
CA PRO A 384 53.69 -56.93 -12.85
C PRO A 384 52.29 -57.40 -13.25
N LYS A 385 51.26 -57.14 -12.41
CA LYS A 385 49.87 -56.96 -12.89
C LYS A 385 48.91 -56.35 -11.86
N ARG A 386 48.10 -55.43 -12.40
CA ARG A 386 46.73 -55.02 -12.02
C ARG A 386 45.96 -56.05 -11.17
N THR A 387 45.21 -55.56 -10.19
CA THR A 387 43.73 -55.55 -10.18
C THR A 387 43.22 -54.83 -8.93
N SER A 388 42.19 -54.00 -9.09
CA SER A 388 41.35 -53.51 -8.00
C SER A 388 39.93 -54.02 -8.23
N HIS A 389 39.41 -54.83 -7.31
CA HIS A 389 37.99 -55.12 -7.21
C HIS A 389 37.60 -55.21 -5.72
N ILE A 390 36.52 -54.49 -5.41
CA ILE A 390 35.45 -54.82 -4.46
C ILE A 390 35.78 -54.64 -2.98
N ALA A 391 35.04 -53.73 -2.31
CA ALA A 391 34.04 -54.09 -1.30
C ALA A 391 33.60 -52.85 -0.49
N ASP A 392 32.31 -52.53 -0.56
CA ASP A 392 31.50 -52.01 0.57
C ASP A 392 31.64 -52.97 1.78
N PRO A 393 31.38 -52.59 3.06
CA PRO A 393 30.08 -52.01 3.45
C PRO A 393 29.98 -51.21 4.80
N GLN A 394 28.75 -50.73 5.05
CA GLN A 394 28.03 -50.48 6.34
C GLN A 394 28.49 -49.30 7.24
N ILE A 395 27.68 -48.25 7.40
CA ILE A 395 26.57 -48.02 8.39
C ILE A 395 27.06 -47.99 9.85
N VAL A 396 26.79 -46.88 10.57
CA VAL A 396 26.05 -46.78 11.86
C VAL A 396 26.17 -45.36 12.49
N ASP A 397 25.00 -44.80 12.83
CA ASP A 397 24.61 -43.81 13.87
C ASP A 397 25.00 -42.31 13.87
N GLY A 398 23.99 -41.47 13.61
CA GLY A 398 23.16 -40.90 14.70
C GLY A 398 23.59 -39.56 15.34
N LYS A 399 22.84 -38.48 15.08
CA LYS A 399 22.26 -37.59 16.11
C LYS A 399 21.37 -36.48 15.52
N THR A 400 20.22 -36.34 16.16
CA THR A 400 19.17 -35.33 16.00
C THR A 400 19.59 -33.97 16.57
N ALA A 401 19.15 -32.89 15.91
CA ALA A 401 19.00 -31.57 16.54
C ALA A 401 17.78 -30.85 15.93
N THR A 402 16.82 -30.58 16.80
CA THR A 402 15.60 -29.78 16.64
C THR A 402 15.87 -28.29 16.88
N LEU A 403 14.89 -27.45 16.46
CA LEU A 403 14.60 -26.03 16.78
C LEU A 403 14.67 -25.13 15.53
N GLY A 404 13.68 -24.27 15.22
CA GLY A 404 12.54 -23.84 16.01
C GLY A 404 11.43 -23.22 15.15
N ALA A 405 10.20 -23.43 15.61
CA ALA A 405 8.98 -22.85 15.08
C ALA A 405 8.91 -21.34 15.41
N VAL A 406 8.76 -20.51 14.38
CA VAL A 406 8.43 -19.10 14.54
C VAL A 406 6.91 -18.97 14.73
N LYS A 407 6.51 -18.66 15.96
CA LYS A 407 5.16 -18.21 16.32
C LYS A 407 4.90 -16.87 15.63
N ASN A 408 3.93 -16.80 14.71
CA ASN A 408 3.38 -15.51 14.29
C ASN A 408 2.19 -15.13 15.18
N ARG A 409 2.35 -14.01 15.90
CA ARG A 409 1.34 -13.39 16.76
C ARG A 409 0.37 -12.59 15.87
N ARG A 410 -0.90 -12.99 15.81
CA ARG A 410 -2.09 -12.12 15.71
C ARG A 410 -3.34 -13.00 15.60
N CYS A 411 -3.96 -13.27 16.74
CA CYS A 411 -5.38 -13.61 16.93
C CYS A 411 -5.60 -13.90 18.43
N PRO A 412 -5.85 -12.88 19.28
CA PRO A 412 -6.32 -13.16 20.63
C PRO A 412 -7.82 -13.44 20.55
N HIS A 413 -8.25 -14.59 21.07
CA HIS A 413 -9.66 -15.01 21.25
C HIS A 413 -10.39 -15.67 20.07
N GLY A 414 -9.73 -16.58 19.35
CA GLY A 414 -10.35 -17.86 18.98
C GLY A 414 -11.65 -17.86 18.16
N LYS A 415 -11.88 -16.87 17.28
CA LYS A 415 -12.86 -16.95 16.17
C LYS A 415 -12.34 -16.15 14.97
N CYS A 416 -11.83 -16.83 13.94
CA CYS A 416 -11.56 -16.22 12.63
C CYS A 416 -12.66 -16.66 11.67
N GLN A 417 -13.44 -15.71 11.15
CA GLN A 417 -14.49 -15.96 10.15
C GLN A 417 -13.93 -15.80 8.72
N ALA A 418 -14.49 -16.59 7.80
CA ALA A 418 -14.06 -16.72 6.42
C ALA A 418 -14.55 -15.55 5.55
N SER A 419 -13.85 -14.40 5.59
CA SER A 419 -14.05 -13.32 4.61
C SER A 419 -12.81 -12.51 4.24
N ASP A 420 -11.60 -12.95 4.61
CA ASP A 420 -10.35 -12.21 4.36
C ASP A 420 -9.61 -12.61 3.06
N TYR A 421 -10.28 -13.24 2.10
CA TYR A 421 -9.69 -13.53 0.79
C TYR A 421 -10.25 -12.59 -0.28
N LEU A 422 -9.65 -11.40 -0.44
CA LEU A 422 -9.81 -10.64 -1.68
C LEU A 422 -8.52 -9.84 -2.00
N PHE A 423 -7.87 -10.30 -3.08
CA PHE A 423 -6.91 -9.63 -3.98
C PHE A 423 -5.49 -9.29 -3.47
N GLU A 424 -4.53 -10.13 -3.88
CA GLU A 424 -3.18 -9.67 -4.24
C GLU A 424 -3.12 -9.34 -5.74
N PRO A 425 -2.45 -8.25 -6.15
CA PRO A 425 -1.89 -8.14 -7.48
C PRO A 425 -0.36 -8.03 -7.38
N ARG A 426 0.37 -9.00 -7.94
CA ARG A 426 1.75 -8.79 -8.35
C ARG A 426 2.03 -9.42 -9.71
N LEU A 427 2.33 -8.52 -10.65
CA LEU A 427 3.09 -8.75 -11.85
C LEU A 427 4.49 -9.26 -11.49
N GLU A 428 5.00 -10.24 -12.23
CA GLU A 428 6.39 -10.27 -12.70
C GLU A 428 6.55 -11.45 -13.68
N GLY A 429 6.95 -11.14 -14.93
CA GLY A 429 7.33 -12.12 -15.94
C GLY A 429 8.84 -12.19 -16.13
N LYS A 430 9.30 -13.25 -16.81
CA LYS A 430 10.49 -13.41 -17.72
C LYS A 430 10.78 -14.93 -17.90
N PRO A 431 11.62 -15.40 -18.87
CA PRO A 431 11.30 -15.51 -20.30
C PRO A 431 11.72 -16.87 -20.97
N HIS A 432 11.12 -17.19 -22.14
CA HIS A 432 11.64 -18.00 -23.29
C HIS A 432 12.09 -19.49 -23.10
N PRO A 433 11.92 -20.39 -24.11
CA PRO A 433 12.65 -20.34 -25.38
C PRO A 433 11.85 -20.67 -26.66
N PHE A 434 12.34 -20.08 -27.75
CA PHE A 434 11.98 -20.36 -29.14
C PHE A 434 12.29 -21.81 -29.55
N ARG A 435 11.32 -22.44 -30.23
CA ARG A 435 11.53 -23.53 -31.20
C ARG A 435 10.33 -23.55 -32.13
N ASP A 436 10.49 -23.07 -33.36
CA ASP A 436 10.19 -23.84 -34.57
C ASP A 436 10.42 -23.02 -35.84
N VAL A 437 10.96 -23.73 -36.82
CA VAL A 437 11.40 -23.30 -38.14
C VAL A 437 10.54 -24.03 -39.17
N ARG A 438 10.26 -23.32 -40.28
CA ARG A 438 9.62 -23.71 -41.57
C ARG A 438 8.09 -23.65 -41.63
N MET A 439 7.58 -22.85 -42.58
CA MET A 439 7.36 -23.29 -43.97
C MET A 439 7.21 -22.11 -44.92
N ILE A 440 7.63 -22.35 -46.16
CA ILE A 440 7.56 -21.51 -47.35
C ILE A 440 6.12 -21.48 -47.87
N ALA A 441 5.64 -20.33 -48.32
CA ALA A 441 4.65 -20.25 -49.40
C ALA A 441 4.79 -18.89 -50.11
N GLU A 442 5.33 -18.94 -51.33
CA GLU A 442 5.17 -17.91 -52.34
C GLU A 442 3.70 -17.84 -52.77
N ASN A 443 3.16 -16.63 -52.93
CA ASN A 443 2.35 -16.25 -54.08
C ASN A 443 2.17 -14.72 -54.10
N GLY A 444 2.42 -14.16 -55.28
CA GLY A 444 2.73 -12.75 -55.48
C GLY A 444 1.56 -11.78 -55.48
N ALA A 445 1.91 -10.50 -55.36
CA ALA A 445 1.35 -9.41 -56.13
C ALA A 445 2.31 -8.22 -56.06
N GLN A 446 2.73 -7.74 -57.23
CA GLN A 446 3.52 -6.53 -57.42
C GLN A 446 2.79 -5.31 -56.85
N VAL A 447 3.49 -4.47 -56.10
CA VAL A 447 3.37 -3.01 -56.22
C VAL A 447 4.77 -2.42 -56.05
N VAL A 448 5.30 -1.89 -57.15
CA VAL A 448 6.51 -1.07 -57.21
C VAL A 448 6.09 0.35 -56.83
N PHE A 449 6.68 0.92 -55.78
CA PHE A 449 7.02 2.35 -55.77
C PHE A 449 8.30 2.58 -54.97
N ASP A 450 9.26 3.13 -55.71
CA ASP A 450 10.58 3.61 -55.33
C ASP A 450 10.44 4.92 -54.55
N THR A 451 11.14 5.06 -53.42
CA THR A 451 11.74 6.35 -53.02
C THR A 451 12.95 6.09 -52.12
N ARG A 452 14.13 6.29 -52.71
CA ARG A 452 15.39 6.55 -52.00
C ARG A 452 15.33 7.89 -51.29
N TRP A 453 15.82 7.92 -50.05
CA TRP A 453 16.54 9.07 -49.50
C TRP A 453 17.80 8.52 -48.82
N ASN A 454 18.95 9.10 -49.20
CA ASN A 454 20.29 8.72 -48.80
C ASN A 454 20.54 8.82 -47.30
#